data_AF-A0A534KZI6-F1
#
_entry.id   AF-A0A534KZI6-F1
#
_cell.length_a   1.000
_cell.length_b   1.000
_cell.length_c   1.000
_cell.angle_alpha   90.00
_cell.angle_beta   90.00
_cell.angle_gamma   90.00
#
_symmetry.space_group_name_H-M   'P 1'
#
loop_
_entity.id
_entity.type
_entity.pdbx_description
1 polymer ?
#
loop_
_entity_poly.entity_id
_entity_poly.type
_entity_poly.pdbx_seq_one_letter_code
_entity_poly.pdbx_strand_id
1 'polypeptide(L)'
;MFQARRYSIKAVFLTFHDGTLIGAKTKPGETTIDQDLFGATLDVIQNFMRTSFPILRGKSLSSIVHGTYTLVIEKARYCYLTVVLEGEETDQLRRQMRDVLITFEAQNRPALQKWQGVPSEARGTEQLLTGFFVESPLV
;
A
#
# COMPACT_ATOMS: atom_id res chain seq x y z
N MET A 1 13.84 -18.49 -19.67
CA MET A 1 14.25 -18.74 -18.29
C MET A 1 13.20 -18.06 -17.42
N PHE A 2 12.26 -18.82 -16.85
CA PHE A 2 11.20 -18.26 -15.99
C PHE A 2 11.85 -17.81 -14.68
N GLN A 3 11.90 -16.50 -14.45
CA GLN A 3 12.35 -15.97 -13.17
C GLN A 3 11.19 -16.16 -12.19
N ALA A 4 11.33 -17.12 -11.28
CA ALA A 4 10.41 -17.27 -10.15
C ALA A 4 10.25 -15.92 -9.46
N ARG A 5 9.02 -15.57 -9.05
CA ARG A 5 8.75 -14.30 -8.36
C ARG A 5 9.75 -14.14 -7.21
N ARG A 6 10.53 -13.07 -7.23
CA ARG A 6 11.55 -12.74 -6.22
C ARG A 6 10.97 -12.33 -4.87
N TYR A 7 9.65 -12.43 -4.72
CA TYR A 7 8.90 -12.02 -3.54
C TYR A 7 7.59 -12.80 -3.36
N SER A 8 7.12 -12.88 -2.11
CA SER A 8 5.74 -13.23 -1.74
C SER A 8 5.05 -12.00 -1.15
N ILE A 9 3.86 -11.67 -1.65
CA ILE A 9 3.01 -10.65 -1.02
C ILE A 9 2.41 -11.23 0.26
N LYS A 10 2.58 -10.49 1.36
CA LYS A 10 2.12 -10.86 2.71
C LYS A 10 0.89 -10.08 3.11
N ALA A 11 0.86 -8.80 2.77
CA ALA A 11 -0.25 -7.91 3.07
C ALA A 11 -0.29 -6.73 2.09
N VAL A 12 -1.48 -6.15 1.94
CA VAL A 12 -1.71 -4.94 1.17
C VAL A 12 -2.60 -4.01 1.99
N PHE A 13 -2.24 -2.73 2.05
CA PHE A 13 -2.92 -1.69 2.80
C PHE A 13 -3.20 -0.51 1.91
N LEU A 14 -4.42 0.01 1.99
CA LEU A 14 -4.83 1.24 1.35
C LEU A 14 -5.16 2.26 2.44
N THR A 15 -4.45 3.37 2.46
CA THR A 15 -4.68 4.45 3.42
C THR A 15 -4.96 5.76 2.71
N PHE A 16 -5.76 6.62 3.34
CA PHE A 16 -5.90 8.00 2.93
C PHE A 16 -4.68 8.81 3.42
N HIS A 17 -4.42 9.96 2.81
CA HIS A 17 -3.20 10.72 3.08
C HIS A 17 -3.12 11.35 4.48
N ASP A 18 -4.20 11.29 5.27
CA ASP A 18 -4.26 11.69 6.67
C ASP A 18 -3.98 10.54 7.64
N GLY A 19 -3.66 9.34 7.12
CA GLY A 19 -3.39 8.14 7.91
C GLY A 19 -4.59 7.20 8.08
N THR A 20 -5.81 7.60 7.68
CA THR A 20 -7.01 6.76 7.80
C THR A 20 -6.86 5.46 6.99
N LEU A 21 -7.07 4.31 7.64
CA LEU A 21 -7.11 3.03 6.95
C LEU A 21 -8.42 2.90 6.14
N ILE A 22 -8.29 2.78 4.82
CA ILE A 22 -9.43 2.54 3.92
C ILE A 22 -9.72 1.04 3.82
N GLY A 23 -8.66 0.22 3.80
CA GLY A 23 -8.80 -1.23 3.84
C GLY A 23 -7.46 -1.94 3.85
N ALA A 24 -7.49 -3.20 4.28
CA ALA A 24 -6.31 -4.05 4.33
C ALA A 24 -6.67 -5.50 4.03
N LYS A 25 -5.71 -6.22 3.46
CA LYS A 25 -5.84 -7.65 3.17
C LYS A 25 -4.52 -8.35 3.41
N THR A 26 -4.57 -9.47 4.12
CA THR A 26 -3.41 -10.33 4.38
C THR A 26 -3.52 -11.63 3.61
N LYS A 27 -2.37 -12.26 3.33
CA LYS A 27 -2.33 -13.60 2.75
C LYS A 27 -2.99 -14.59 3.73
N PRO A 28 -3.80 -15.55 3.27
CA PRO A 28 -4.35 -16.59 4.13
C PRO A 28 -3.24 -17.33 4.89
N GLY A 29 -3.42 -17.54 6.21
CA GLY A 29 -2.42 -18.16 7.08
C GLY A 29 -1.38 -17.19 7.65
N GLU A 30 -1.35 -15.94 7.17
CA GLU A 30 -0.55 -14.86 7.76
C GLU A 30 -1.36 -14.23 8.90
N THR A 31 -1.26 -14.79 10.11
CA THR A 31 -1.63 -14.08 11.34
C THR A 31 -0.46 -13.20 11.73
N THR A 32 -0.68 -11.91 12.07
CA THR A 32 0.10 -11.07 13.03
C THR A 32 0.11 -9.56 12.69
N ILE A 33 -0.34 -9.10 11.52
CA ILE A 33 -0.37 -7.64 11.28
C ILE A 33 -1.70 -7.04 11.77
N ASP A 34 -1.66 -6.37 12.92
CA ASP A 34 -2.71 -5.45 13.35
C ASP A 34 -2.80 -4.30 12.34
N GLN A 35 -3.93 -4.22 11.65
CA GLN A 35 -4.13 -3.32 10.51
C GLN A 35 -4.23 -1.86 10.96
N ASP A 36 -4.83 -1.61 12.11
CA ASP A 36 -4.99 -0.27 12.68
C ASP A 36 -3.63 0.25 13.17
N LEU A 37 -2.86 -0.61 13.84
CA LEU A 37 -1.49 -0.28 14.25
C LEU A 37 -0.58 -0.02 13.04
N PHE A 38 -0.76 -0.76 11.95
CA PHE A 38 0.03 -0.56 10.73
C PHE A 38 -0.17 0.85 10.16
N GLY A 39 -1.42 1.27 9.96
CA GLY A 39 -1.75 2.60 9.43
C GLY A 39 -1.14 3.72 10.29
N ALA A 40 -1.32 3.63 11.61
CA ALA A 40 -0.77 4.59 12.56
C ALA A 40 0.76 4.64 12.53
N THR A 41 1.42 3.48 12.50
CA THR A 41 2.90 3.41 12.50
C THR A 41 3.47 3.97 11.20
N LEU A 42 2.84 3.67 10.05
CA LEU A 42 3.29 4.18 8.76
C LEU A 42 3.16 5.70 8.69
N ASP A 43 2.07 6.27 9.21
CA ASP A 43 1.91 7.73 9.28
C ASP A 43 3.00 8.38 10.15
N VAL A 44 3.33 7.78 11.30
CA VAL A 44 4.43 8.24 12.16
C VAL A 44 5.76 8.25 11.40
N ILE A 45 6.09 7.18 10.67
CA ILE A 45 7.33 7.11 9.88
C ILE A 45 7.33 8.18 8.78
N GLN A 46 6.23 8.35 8.06
CA GLN A 46 6.13 9.38 7.02
C GLN A 46 6.28 10.79 7.60
N ASN A 47 5.65 11.06 8.74
CA ASN A 47 5.76 12.34 9.42
C ASN A 47 7.18 12.61 9.92
N PHE A 48 7.86 11.59 10.47
CA PHE A 48 9.27 11.67 10.84
C PHE A 48 10.14 12.03 9.63
N MET A 49 9.96 11.33 8.50
CA MET A 49 10.73 11.60 7.28
C MET A 49 10.54 13.05 6.79
N ARG A 50 9.30 13.54 6.79
CA ARG A 50 8.97 14.93 6.39
C ARG A 50 9.59 15.97 7.31
N THR A 51 9.63 15.69 8.61
CA THR A 51 10.06 16.65 9.64
C THR A 51 11.58 16.68 9.78
N SER A 52 12.21 15.50 9.85
CA SER A 52 13.64 15.34 10.06
C SER A 52 14.46 15.63 8.80
N PHE A 53 13.89 15.45 7.61
CA PHE A 53 14.59 15.65 6.34
C PHE A 53 13.84 16.63 5.42
N PRO A 54 13.84 17.95 5.72
CA PRO A 54 13.19 18.95 4.87
C PRO A 54 13.69 18.97 3.42
N ILE A 55 14.92 18.52 3.17
CA ILE A 55 15.49 18.36 1.82
C ILE A 55 14.72 17.35 0.96
N LEU A 56 13.93 16.46 1.58
CA LEU A 56 13.08 15.48 0.91
C LEU A 56 11.63 15.98 0.76
N ARG A 57 11.35 17.26 1.04
CA ARG A 57 10.01 17.84 0.85
C ARG A 57 9.47 17.56 -0.55
N GLY A 58 8.21 17.14 -0.60
CA GLY A 58 7.53 16.75 -1.83
C GLY A 58 7.79 15.32 -2.28
N LYS A 59 8.73 14.60 -1.66
CA LYS A 59 8.91 13.15 -1.85
C LYS A 59 8.17 12.39 -0.76
N SER A 60 7.55 11.28 -1.14
CA SER A 60 7.03 10.29 -0.19
C SER A 60 8.07 9.21 0.06
N LEU A 61 7.98 8.58 1.23
CA LEU A 61 8.68 7.34 1.48
C LEU A 61 8.27 6.31 0.42
N SER A 62 9.24 5.74 -0.28
CA SER A 62 8.99 4.78 -1.37
C SER A 62 9.04 3.34 -0.90
N SER A 63 9.94 3.03 0.04
CA SER A 63 10.05 1.69 0.60
C SER A 63 10.72 1.70 1.97
N ILE A 64 10.44 0.67 2.76
CA ILE A 64 11.11 0.35 4.02
C ILE A 64 11.59 -1.09 3.93
N VAL A 65 12.88 -1.33 4.17
CA VAL A 65 13.46 -2.67 4.12
C VAL A 65 13.89 -3.07 5.54
N HIS A 66 13.46 -4.25 5.99
CA HIS A 66 13.87 -4.83 7.26
C HIS A 66 14.08 -6.34 7.11
N GLY A 67 15.35 -6.76 7.11
CA GLY A 67 15.71 -8.16 6.85
C GLY A 67 15.27 -8.59 5.46
N THR A 68 14.49 -9.67 5.38
CA THR A 68 13.91 -10.17 4.12
C THR A 68 12.60 -9.47 3.74
N TYR A 69 12.09 -8.57 4.58
CA TYR A 69 10.81 -7.90 4.32
C TYR A 69 11.02 -6.53 3.67
N THR A 70 10.21 -6.27 2.65
CA THR A 70 10.16 -4.97 1.96
C THR A 70 8.73 -4.46 1.99
N LEU A 71 8.52 -3.28 2.58
CA LEU A 71 7.28 -2.54 2.47
C LEU A 71 7.43 -1.59 1.29
N VAL A 72 6.70 -1.81 0.21
CA VAL A 72 6.67 -0.95 -0.98
C VAL A 72 5.51 0.02 -0.84
N ILE A 73 5.75 1.32 -1.03
CA ILE A 73 4.75 2.36 -0.86
C ILE A 73 4.64 3.15 -2.17
N GLU A 74 3.46 3.11 -2.79
CA GLU A 74 3.11 4.03 -3.87
C GLU A 74 2.13 5.07 -3.36
N LYS A 75 2.34 6.32 -3.81
CA LYS A 75 1.52 7.47 -3.49
C LYS A 75 0.80 7.97 -4.73
N ALA A 76 -0.48 8.26 -4.61
CA ALA A 76 -1.24 9.03 -5.59
C ALA A 76 -1.70 10.37 -4.97
N ARG A 77 -2.80 10.96 -5.44
CA ARG A 77 -3.19 12.30 -5.01
C ARG A 77 -3.75 12.33 -3.59
N TYR A 78 -4.53 11.31 -3.24
CA TYR A 78 -5.32 11.20 -2.02
C TYR A 78 -4.92 10.01 -1.16
N CYS A 79 -4.43 8.94 -1.78
CA CYS A 79 -4.22 7.65 -1.13
C CYS A 79 -2.76 7.19 -1.23
N TYR A 80 -2.40 6.32 -0.30
CA TYR A 80 -1.20 5.50 -0.34
C TYR A 80 -1.59 4.03 -0.46
N LEU A 81 -0.87 3.30 -1.31
CA LEU A 81 -0.94 1.85 -1.39
C LEU A 81 0.36 1.27 -0.87
N THR A 82 0.29 0.47 0.19
CA THR A 82 1.44 -0.21 0.76
C THR A 82 1.32 -1.71 0.56
N VAL A 83 2.33 -2.32 -0.05
CA VAL A 83 2.42 -3.77 -0.27
C VAL A 83 3.59 -4.30 0.55
N VAL A 84 3.30 -5.26 1.43
CA VAL A 84 4.31 -5.95 2.25
C VAL A 84 4.77 -7.18 1.50
N LEU A 85 6.06 -7.25 1.25
CA LEU A 85 6.74 -8.34 0.58
C LEU A 85 7.65 -9.06 1.56
N GLU A 86 7.75 -10.38 1.43
CA GLU A 86 8.96 -11.11 1.76
C GLU A 86 9.73 -11.30 0.46
N GLY A 87 10.89 -10.65 0.33
CA GLY A 87 11.67 -10.53 -0.90
C GLY A 87 11.76 -9.08 -1.40
N GLU A 88 12.14 -8.94 -2.67
CA GLU A 88 12.42 -7.65 -3.30
C GLU A 88 11.31 -7.23 -4.26
N GLU A 89 11.01 -5.93 -4.31
CA GLU A 89 10.09 -5.36 -5.29
C GLU A 89 10.61 -5.51 -6.72
N THR A 90 9.69 -5.47 -7.70
CA THR A 90 10.04 -5.43 -9.12
C THR A 90 9.43 -4.20 -9.78
N ASP A 91 10.02 -3.71 -10.86
CA ASP A 91 9.43 -2.60 -11.62
C ASP A 91 8.02 -2.91 -12.12
N GLN A 92 7.73 -4.19 -12.41
CA GLN A 92 6.39 -4.62 -12.80
C GLN A 92 5.39 -4.46 -11.65
N LEU A 93 5.73 -4.93 -10.44
CA LEU A 93 4.88 -4.73 -9.26
C LEU A 93 4.64 -3.24 -9.00
N ARG A 94 5.70 -2.43 -9.10
CA ARG A 94 5.62 -0.99 -8.87
C ARG A 94 4.67 -0.30 -9.85
N ARG A 95 4.75 -0.66 -11.14
CA ARG A 95 3.81 -0.17 -12.15
C ARG A 95 2.38 -0.62 -11.87
N GLN A 96 2.18 -1.90 -11.55
CA GLN A 96 0.86 -2.44 -11.18
C GLN A 96 0.24 -1.68 -9.99
N MET A 97 1.02 -1.47 -8.92
CA MET A 97 0.58 -0.71 -7.75
C MET A 97 0.13 0.70 -8.13
N ARG A 98 0.92 1.41 -8.93
CA ARG A 98 0.61 2.76 -9.38
C ARG A 98 -0.66 2.81 -10.24
N ASP A 99 -0.78 1.94 -11.22
CA ASP A 99 -1.90 1.94 -12.17
C ASP A 99 -3.22 1.61 -11.45
N VAL A 100 -3.18 0.64 -10.55
CA VAL A 100 -4.32 0.24 -9.72
C VAL A 100 -4.72 1.37 -8.76
N LEU A 101 -3.76 2.04 -8.12
CA LEU A 101 -4.03 3.14 -7.20
C LEU A 101 -4.63 4.37 -7.93
N ILE A 102 -4.08 4.73 -9.09
CA ILE A 102 -4.62 5.84 -9.92
C ILE A 102 -6.04 5.52 -10.37
N THR A 103 -6.29 4.28 -10.81
CA THR A 103 -7.62 3.84 -11.23
C THR A 103 -8.62 3.90 -10.08
N PHE A 104 -8.22 3.45 -8.90
CA PHE A 104 -9.05 3.53 -7.69
C PHE A 104 -9.41 4.97 -7.32
N GLU A 105 -8.44 5.89 -7.34
CA GLU A 105 -8.71 7.30 -7.07
C GLU A 105 -9.63 7.94 -8.11
N ALA A 106 -9.48 7.57 -9.38
CA ALA A 106 -10.36 8.06 -10.43
C ALA A 106 -11.81 7.62 -10.20
N GLN A 107 -12.03 6.36 -9.80
CA GLN A 107 -13.35 5.80 -9.52
C GLN A 107 -13.98 6.37 -8.24
N ASN A 108 -13.16 6.71 -7.24
CA ASN A 108 -13.61 7.21 -5.94
C ASN A 108 -13.47 8.73 -5.76
N ARG A 109 -13.16 9.46 -6.83
CA ARG A 109 -12.86 10.91 -6.78
C ARG A 109 -13.87 11.72 -5.96
N PRO A 110 -15.20 11.56 -6.12
CA PRO A 110 -16.16 12.35 -5.36
C PRO A 110 -16.06 12.12 -3.84
N ALA A 111 -15.88 10.87 -3.41
CA ALA A 111 -15.74 10.50 -2.01
C ALA A 111 -14.39 10.98 -1.43
N LEU A 112 -13.29 10.74 -2.15
CA LEU A 112 -11.95 11.13 -1.72
C LEU A 112 -11.74 12.65 -1.64
N GLN A 113 -12.42 13.43 -2.49
CA GLN A 113 -12.38 14.89 -2.43
C GLN A 113 -13.10 15.47 -1.21
N LYS A 114 -14.10 14.75 -0.69
CA LYS A 114 -14.90 15.16 0.47
C LYS A 114 -14.75 14.15 1.59
N TRP A 115 -13.54 13.62 1.75
CA TRP A 115 -13.28 12.54 2.68
C TRP A 115 -13.69 12.93 4.10
N GLN A 116 -14.53 12.09 4.72
CA GLN A 116 -14.98 12.28 6.11
C GLN A 116 -14.47 11.16 7.03
N GLY A 117 -13.47 10.39 6.59
CA GLY A 117 -12.96 9.25 7.37
C GLY A 117 -13.91 8.06 7.37
N VAL A 118 -14.69 7.85 6.30
CA VAL A 118 -15.65 6.74 6.18
C VAL A 118 -15.16 5.72 5.13
N PRO A 119 -14.40 4.67 5.53
CA PRO A 119 -13.84 3.66 4.63
C PRO A 119 -14.83 3.08 3.63
N SER A 120 -16.08 2.85 4.04
CA SER A 120 -17.13 2.26 3.21
C SER A 120 -17.57 3.14 2.03
N GLU A 121 -17.27 4.44 2.04
CA GLU A 121 -17.53 5.33 0.90
C GLU A 121 -16.53 5.12 -0.25
N ALA A 122 -15.35 4.56 0.04
CA ALA A 122 -14.34 4.22 -0.95
C ALA A 122 -14.63 2.82 -1.54
N ARG A 123 -15.45 2.80 -2.59
CA ARG A 123 -15.91 1.58 -3.27
C ARG A 123 -14.78 0.93 -4.05
N GLY A 124 -14.85 -0.39 -4.23
CA GLY A 124 -13.84 -1.13 -4.99
C GLY A 124 -12.60 -1.51 -4.18
N THR A 125 -12.53 -1.14 -2.89
CA THR A 125 -11.39 -1.40 -2.02
C THR A 125 -11.08 -2.89 -1.92
N GLU A 126 -12.07 -3.74 -1.66
CA GLU A 126 -11.85 -5.19 -1.55
C GLU A 126 -11.37 -5.81 -2.87
N GLN A 127 -11.92 -5.36 -4.00
CA GLN A 127 -11.52 -5.83 -5.33
C GLN A 127 -10.07 -5.46 -5.63
N LEU A 128 -9.68 -4.22 -5.34
CA LEU A 128 -8.30 -3.74 -5.46
C LEU A 128 -7.35 -4.60 -4.64
N LEU A 129 -7.65 -4.80 -3.35
CA LEU A 129 -6.78 -5.54 -2.44
C LEU A 129 -6.66 -7.02 -2.84
N THR A 130 -7.77 -7.62 -3.28
CA THR A 130 -7.80 -9.02 -3.75
C THR A 130 -6.94 -9.23 -5.00
N GLY A 131 -6.87 -8.24 -5.90
CA GLY A 131 -6.10 -8.35 -7.15
C GLY A 131 -4.62 -8.71 -6.93
N PHE A 132 -4.03 -8.30 -5.81
CA PHE A 132 -2.65 -8.63 -5.46
C PHE A 132 -2.42 -10.09 -5.05
N PHE A 133 -3.47 -10.83 -4.70
CA PHE A 133 -3.34 -12.22 -4.25
C PHE A 133 -3.80 -13.25 -5.29
N VAL A 134 -4.61 -12.85 -6.28
CA VAL A 134 -5.10 -13.76 -7.35
C VAL A 134 -4.02 -14.08 -8.38
N GLU A 135 -3.08 -13.16 -8.61
CA GLU A 135 -2.01 -13.34 -9.59
C GLU A 135 -0.83 -14.17 -9.09
N SER A 136 -0.89 -14.80 -7.91
CA SER A 136 0.19 -15.66 -7.42
C SER A 136 -0.18 -17.13 -7.59
N PRO A 137 0.09 -17.75 -8.75
CA PRO A 137 0.23 -19.20 -8.74
C PRO A 137 1.38 -19.49 -7.78
N LEU A 138 1.05 -20.21 -6.71
CA LEU A 138 2.01 -20.91 -5.88
C LEU A 138 2.82 -21.78 -6.84
N VAL A 139 4.11 -21.48 -6.97
CA VAL A 139 5.09 -22.41 -7.52
C VAL A 139 6.11 -22.65 -6.44
#